data_AF-A0A355G4T2-F1
#
_entry.id   AF-A0A355G4T2-F1
#
_cell.length_a   1.000
_cell.length_b   1.000
_cell.length_c   1.000
_cell.angle_alpha   90.00
_cell.angle_beta   90.00
_cell.angle_gamma   90.00
#
_symmetry.space_group_name_H-M   'P 1'
#
loop_
_entity.id
_entity.type
_entity.pdbx_description
1 polymer ?
#
loop_
_entity_poly.entity_id
_entity_poly.type
_entity_poly.pdbx_seq_one_letter_code
_entity_poly.pdbx_strand_id
1 'polypeptide(L)'
;GNFVLDRKTGEEYDRYQGVKELMPYAKAVSAKTHDFNKEGEEIHTDYRKMMQIVLDAGYHGYVGIEYEGKELDEYAGIKASKKLLLKVREELTPEETADPCCPQEGYYAPRRGLFRRRLFRR
;
A
#
# COMPACT_ATOMS: atom_id res chain seq x y z
N GLY A 1 -14.98 -6.10 -8.99
CA GLY A 1 -14.16 -5.70 -7.83
C GLY A 1 -14.97 -4.94 -6.81
N ASN A 2 -14.32 -4.38 -5.79
CA ASN A 2 -14.99 -3.72 -4.65
C ASN A 2 -15.73 -2.42 -5.02
N PHE A 3 -15.45 -1.84 -6.19
CA PHE A 3 -16.00 -0.55 -6.65
C PHE A 3 -17.06 -0.70 -7.75
N VAL A 4 -17.63 -1.89 -7.96
CA VAL A 4 -18.75 -2.07 -8.91
C VAL A 4 -20.05 -1.63 -8.24
N LEU A 5 -20.72 -0.62 -8.79
CA LEU A 5 -21.99 -0.10 -8.27
C LEU A 5 -23.18 -0.95 -8.74
N ASP A 6 -23.19 -1.32 -10.01
CA ASP A 6 -24.22 -2.19 -10.58
C ASP A 6 -23.59 -3.23 -11.53
N ARG A 7 -23.74 -4.51 -11.15
CA ARG A 7 -23.21 -5.65 -11.92
C ARG A 7 -23.99 -5.96 -13.19
N LYS A 8 -25.21 -5.45 -13.33
CA LYS A 8 -26.05 -5.62 -14.52
C LYS A 8 -25.69 -4.61 -15.60
N THR A 9 -25.43 -3.36 -15.21
CA THR A 9 -25.08 -2.27 -16.13
C THR A 9 -23.57 -2.17 -16.35
N GLY A 10 -22.76 -2.71 -15.44
CA GLY A 10 -21.31 -2.56 -15.46
C GLY A 10 -20.84 -1.20 -14.93
N GLU A 11 -21.70 -0.47 -14.22
CA GLU A 11 -21.35 0.80 -13.61
C GLU A 11 -20.31 0.58 -12.50
N GLU A 12 -19.18 1.28 -12.62
CA GLU A 12 -18.09 1.25 -11.65
C GLU A 12 -17.80 2.64 -11.10
N TYR A 13 -17.52 2.69 -9.80
CA TYR A 13 -17.01 3.87 -9.13
C TYR A 13 -15.50 3.99 -9.34
N ASP A 14 -14.97 5.22 -9.40
CA ASP A 14 -13.53 5.42 -9.50
C ASP A 14 -12.86 4.89 -8.23
N ARG A 15 -12.12 3.79 -8.38
CA ARG A 15 -11.38 3.14 -7.28
C ARG A 15 -10.41 4.08 -6.57
N TYR A 16 -9.78 5.02 -7.28
CA TYR A 16 -8.80 5.93 -6.68
C TYR A 16 -9.52 6.94 -5.78
N GLN A 17 -10.65 7.47 -6.24
CA GLN A 17 -11.50 8.33 -5.43
C GLN A 17 -12.05 7.56 -4.23
N GLY A 18 -12.59 6.36 -4.46
CA GLY A 18 -13.17 5.55 -3.39
C GLY A 18 -12.15 5.17 -2.31
N VAL A 19 -10.92 4.79 -2.69
CA VAL A 19 -9.85 4.56 -1.71
C VAL A 19 -9.53 5.84 -0.94
N LYS A 20 -9.35 6.98 -1.63
CA LYS A 20 -9.06 8.27 -0.98
C LYS A 20 -10.11 8.65 0.07
N GLU A 21 -11.39 8.45 -0.23
CA GLU A 21 -12.51 8.73 0.67
C GLU A 21 -12.58 7.75 1.87
N LEU A 22 -12.12 6.51 1.69
CA LEU A 22 -12.09 5.48 2.73
C LEU A 22 -10.85 5.59 3.64
N MET A 23 -9.74 6.16 3.15
CA MET A 23 -8.48 6.23 3.89
C MET A 23 -8.59 6.83 5.32
N PRO A 24 -9.39 7.89 5.60
CA PRO A 24 -9.53 8.41 6.96
C PRO A 24 -10.05 7.40 7.99
N TYR A 25 -10.73 6.35 7.53
CA TYR A 25 -11.30 5.30 8.37
C TYR A 25 -10.48 4.00 8.34
N ALA A 26 -9.53 3.89 7.40
CA ALA A 26 -8.78 2.67 7.15
C ALA A 26 -7.91 2.27 8.35
N LYS A 27 -8.04 1.00 8.77
CA LYS A 27 -7.16 0.36 9.79
C LYS A 27 -6.16 -0.61 9.17
N ALA A 28 -6.47 -1.09 7.97
CA ALA A 28 -5.64 -1.97 7.17
C ALA A 28 -5.87 -1.64 5.69
N VAL A 29 -4.88 -1.97 4.84
CA VAL A 29 -4.97 -1.82 3.39
C VAL A 29 -4.73 -3.19 2.76
N SER A 30 -5.59 -3.58 1.81
CA SER A 30 -5.41 -4.79 0.98
C SER A 30 -5.01 -4.40 -0.43
N ALA A 31 -3.89 -4.94 -0.89
CA ALA A 31 -3.39 -4.86 -2.25
C ALA A 31 -3.93 -6.02 -3.06
N LYS A 32 -5.09 -5.80 -3.68
CA LYS A 32 -5.74 -6.78 -4.57
C LYS A 32 -5.12 -6.75 -5.96
N THR A 33 -4.74 -7.92 -6.48
CA THR A 33 -4.06 -8.07 -7.78
C THR A 33 -4.65 -9.24 -8.56
N HIS A 34 -4.76 -9.12 -9.89
CA HIS A 34 -5.25 -10.21 -10.74
C HIS A 34 -4.24 -10.58 -11.83
N ASP A 35 -3.93 -9.62 -12.70
CA ASP A 35 -3.15 -9.87 -13.90
C ASP A 35 -1.96 -8.92 -13.96
N PHE A 36 -0.82 -9.45 -14.39
CA PHE A 36 0.43 -8.70 -14.49
C PHE A 36 0.88 -8.61 -15.95
N ASN A 37 1.38 -7.43 -16.35
CA ASN A 37 2.05 -7.27 -17.63
C ASN A 37 3.49 -7.84 -17.60
N LYS A 38 4.21 -7.72 -18.73
CA LYS A 38 5.58 -8.26 -18.86
C LYS A 38 6.57 -7.56 -17.93
N GLU A 39 6.26 -6.33 -17.55
CA GLU A 39 7.03 -5.47 -16.65
C GLU A 39 6.75 -5.77 -15.16
N GLY A 40 5.79 -6.66 -14.88
CA GLY A 40 5.38 -7.05 -13.53
C GLY A 40 4.44 -6.06 -12.85
N GLU A 41 3.76 -5.21 -13.63
CA GLU A 41 2.78 -4.24 -13.15
C GLU A 41 1.36 -4.80 -13.28
N GLU A 42 0.51 -4.48 -12.31
CA GLU A 42 -0.88 -4.94 -12.33
C GLU A 42 -1.66 -4.17 -13.41
N ILE A 43 -2.40 -4.91 -14.24
CA ILE A 43 -3.00 -4.37 -15.46
C ILE A 43 -4.22 -3.49 -15.16
N HIS A 44 -4.95 -3.78 -14.08
CA HIS A 44 -6.23 -3.15 -13.78
C HIS A 44 -6.09 -1.95 -12.85
N THR A 45 -4.98 -1.86 -12.11
CA THR A 45 -4.75 -0.90 -11.03
C THR A 45 -3.33 -0.34 -11.14
N ASP A 46 -3.23 0.96 -11.30
CA ASP A 46 -1.94 1.65 -11.18
C ASP A 46 -1.56 1.72 -9.69
N TYR A 47 -0.65 0.82 -9.30
CA TYR A 47 -0.16 0.74 -7.95
C TYR A 47 0.68 1.94 -7.51
N ARG A 48 1.32 2.68 -8.43
CA ARG A 48 2.05 3.90 -8.06
C ARG A 48 1.08 4.96 -7.61
N LYS A 49 0.04 5.21 -8.42
CA LYS A 49 -1.03 6.15 -8.08
C LYS A 49 -1.77 5.71 -6.81
N MET A 50 -2.07 4.42 -6.69
CA MET A 50 -2.80 3.89 -5.53
C MET A 50 -1.99 4.04 -4.23
N MET A 51 -0.71 3.65 -4.25
CA MET A 51 0.14 3.75 -3.06
C MET A 51 0.44 5.21 -2.71
N GLN A 52 0.52 6.12 -3.68
CA GLN A 52 0.63 7.55 -3.39
C GLN A 52 -0.58 8.06 -2.59
N ILE A 53 -1.81 7.67 -2.98
CA ILE A 53 -3.03 8.04 -2.22
C ILE A 53 -2.99 7.50 -0.79
N VAL A 54 -2.53 6.26 -0.62
CA VAL A 54 -2.39 5.62 0.70
C VAL A 54 -1.37 6.38 1.57
N LEU A 55 -0.23 6.75 0.99
CA LEU A 55 0.82 7.52 1.66
C LEU A 55 0.38 8.95 2.01
N ASP A 56 -0.28 9.64 1.08
CA ASP A 56 -0.79 11.00 1.26
C ASP A 56 -1.82 11.08 2.39
N ALA A 57 -2.55 9.99 2.63
CA ALA A 57 -3.46 9.88 3.78
C ALA A 57 -2.75 9.59 5.12
N GLY A 58 -1.42 9.46 5.13
CA GLY A 58 -0.61 9.20 6.32
C GLY A 58 -0.61 7.75 6.79
N TYR A 59 -1.00 6.80 5.94
CA TYR A 59 -1.00 5.39 6.30
C TYR A 59 0.40 4.77 6.15
N HIS A 60 0.96 4.30 7.26
CA HIS A 60 2.26 3.62 7.33
C HIS A 60 2.16 2.21 7.94
N GLY A 61 0.96 1.63 7.96
CA GLY A 61 0.73 0.28 8.44
C GLY A 61 1.10 -0.80 7.42
N TYR A 62 0.72 -2.05 7.72
CA TYR A 62 0.94 -3.17 6.81
C TYR A 62 -0.03 -3.13 5.62
N VAL A 63 0.45 -3.55 4.46
CA VAL A 63 -0.37 -3.78 3.27
C VAL A 63 -0.47 -5.29 3.07
N GLY A 64 -1.68 -5.84 3.16
CA GLY A 64 -1.94 -7.25 2.90
C GLY A 64 -1.94 -7.53 1.40
N ILE A 65 -1.34 -8.64 0.98
CA ILE A 65 -1.38 -9.08 -0.43
C ILE A 65 -2.60 -9.96 -0.64
N GLU A 66 -3.37 -9.70 -1.68
CA GLU A 66 -4.56 -10.46 -2.02
C GLU A 66 -4.58 -10.75 -3.53
N TYR A 67 -4.04 -11.89 -3.92
CA TYR A 67 -4.05 -12.33 -5.32
C TYR A 67 -5.35 -13.07 -5.64
N GLU A 68 -6.06 -12.61 -6.68
CA GLU A 68 -7.30 -13.21 -7.19
C GLU A 68 -7.25 -13.49 -8.71
N GLY A 69 -6.05 -13.50 -9.27
CA GLY A 69 -5.86 -13.83 -10.68
C GLY A 69 -6.00 -15.33 -10.97
N LYS A 70 -6.13 -15.65 -12.26
CA LYS A 70 -6.29 -17.03 -12.75
C LYS A 70 -5.13 -17.54 -13.59
N GLU A 71 -4.28 -16.63 -14.08
CA GLU A 71 -3.19 -16.94 -15.00
C GLU A 71 -1.95 -17.52 -14.29
N LEU A 72 -1.65 -17.04 -13.07
CA LEU A 72 -0.56 -17.56 -12.25
C LEU A 72 -1.11 -18.47 -11.16
N ASP A 73 -0.29 -19.43 -10.72
CA ASP A 73 -0.58 -20.13 -9.46
C ASP A 73 -0.56 -19.15 -8.28
N GLU A 74 -1.27 -19.48 -7.21
CA GLU A 74 -1.45 -18.59 -6.05
C GLU A 74 -0.10 -18.12 -5.47
N TYR A 75 0.89 -19.00 -5.40
CA TYR A 75 2.19 -18.69 -4.83
C TYR A 75 3.00 -17.76 -5.73
N ALA A 76 3.00 -18.00 -7.05
CA ALA A 76 3.59 -17.10 -8.02
C ALA A 76 2.89 -15.73 -8.06
N GLY A 77 1.56 -15.72 -7.98
CA GLY A 77 0.75 -14.50 -7.89
C GLY A 77 1.13 -13.65 -6.68
N ILE A 78 1.15 -14.25 -5.47
CA ILE A 78 1.57 -13.57 -4.24
C ILE A 78 2.99 -13.01 -4.36
N LYS A 79 3.92 -13.77 -4.95
CA LYS A 79 5.30 -13.30 -5.19
C LYS A 79 5.35 -12.12 -6.15
N ALA A 80 4.55 -12.14 -7.22
CA ALA A 80 4.47 -11.05 -8.18
C ALA A 80 3.90 -9.77 -7.52
N SER A 81 2.81 -9.88 -6.75
CA SER A 81 2.24 -8.76 -5.99
C SER A 81 3.25 -8.18 -5.00
N LYS A 82 3.99 -9.05 -4.29
CA LYS A 82 5.04 -8.61 -3.36
C LYS A 82 6.13 -7.83 -4.10
N LYS A 83 6.60 -8.33 -5.24
CA LYS A 83 7.64 -7.68 -6.04
C LYS A 83 7.17 -6.31 -6.53
N LEU A 84 5.93 -6.21 -7.00
CA LEU A 84 5.32 -4.95 -7.44
C LEU A 84 5.28 -3.93 -6.28
N LEU A 85 4.78 -4.32 -5.11
CA LEU A 85 4.69 -3.44 -3.95
C LEU A 85 6.07 -2.96 -3.46
N LEU A 86 7.08 -3.83 -3.48
CA LEU A 86 8.45 -3.45 -3.11
C LEU A 86 9.03 -2.44 -4.11
N LYS A 87 8.85 -2.67 -5.42
CA LYS A 87 9.27 -1.73 -6.47
C LYS A 87 8.63 -0.36 -6.28
N VAL A 88 7.30 -0.32 -6.08
CA VAL A 88 6.58 0.95 -5.87
C VAL A 88 7.02 1.64 -4.59
N ARG A 89 7.29 0.89 -3.52
CA ARG A 89 7.85 1.46 -2.29
C ARG A 89 9.20 2.12 -2.54
N GLU A 90 10.13 1.45 -3.24
CA GLU A 90 11.44 2.01 -3.56
C GLU A 90 11.33 3.29 -4.40
N GLU A 91 10.41 3.34 -5.37
CA GLU A 91 10.17 4.51 -6.22
C GLU A 91 9.55 5.70 -5.46
N LEU A 92 8.61 5.45 -4.54
CA LEU A 92 7.90 6.51 -3.79
C LEU A 92 8.61 6.94 -2.50
N THR A 93 9.52 6.11 -1.99
CA THR A 93 10.35 6.41 -0.83
C THR A 93 11.83 6.25 -1.17
N PRO A 94 12.36 7.06 -2.12
CA PRO A 94 13.81 7.12 -2.30
C PRO A 94 14.42 7.57 -0.98
N GLU A 95 15.45 6.84 -0.51
CA GLU A 95 16.01 6.94 0.82
C GLU A 95 16.19 8.38 1.34
N GLU A 96 15.20 8.91 2.07
CA GLU A 96 15.46 9.93 3.08
C GLU A 96 15.97 9.22 4.33
N THR A 97 17.30 9.07 4.33
CA THR A 97 18.16 8.83 5.49
C THR A 97 17.82 7.61 6.35
N ALA A 98 18.53 6.52 6.11
CA ALA A 98 19.05 5.76 7.23
C ALA A 98 19.73 6.76 8.19
N ASP A 99 19.10 6.98 9.34
CA ASP A 99 19.68 7.75 10.44
C ASP A 99 21.04 7.07 10.79
N PRO A 100 22.19 7.72 10.57
CA PRO A 100 23.50 7.04 10.57
C PRO A 100 23.98 6.61 11.96
N CYS A 101 23.14 6.69 12.99
CA CYS A 101 23.58 6.51 14.37
C CYS A 101 23.60 5.07 14.90
N CYS A 102 23.14 4.06 14.16
CA CYS A 102 23.21 2.68 14.66
C CYS A 102 23.73 1.68 13.60
N PRO A 103 24.86 0.99 13.85
CA PRO A 103 25.28 -0.11 13.02
C PRO A 103 24.28 -1.26 13.12
N GLN A 104 23.95 -1.82 11.96
CA GLN A 104 22.98 -2.90 11.80
C GLN A 104 23.55 -4.22 12.30
N GLU A 105 22.98 -4.76 13.37
CA GLU A 105 22.98 -6.21 13.59
C GLU A 105 21.78 -6.60 14.47
N GLY A 106 20.82 -7.28 13.85
CA GLY A 106 19.83 -8.11 14.53
C GLY A 106 18.74 -7.38 15.33
N TYR A 107 17.51 -7.84 15.15
CA TYR A 107 16.33 -7.63 15.99
C TYR A 107 15.46 -6.39 15.75
N TYR A 108 14.16 -6.68 15.68
CA TYR A 108 13.02 -5.78 15.85
C TYR A 108 13.30 -4.71 16.92
N ALA A 109 13.20 -3.43 16.55
CA ALA A 109 13.10 -2.33 17.51
C ALA A 109 11.66 -1.77 17.53
N PRO A 110 10.99 -1.69 18.69
CA PRO A 110 9.68 -1.06 18.80
C PRO A 110 9.86 0.46 18.84
N ARG A 111 9.17 1.21 17.98
CA ARG A 111 9.17 2.69 18.11
C ARG A 111 8.19 3.11 19.21
N ARG A 112 8.66 3.10 20.46
CA ARG A 112 8.12 3.96 21.53
C ARG A 112 8.61 5.39 21.30
N GLY A 113 7.70 6.36 21.43
CA GLY A 113 7.92 7.77 21.09
C GLY A 113 8.65 8.60 22.14
N LEU A 114 8.21 9.87 22.29
CA LEU A 114 8.67 10.98 23.16
C LEU A 114 9.60 11.98 22.44
N PHE A 115 9.41 13.31 22.41
CA PHE A 115 8.60 14.28 23.15
C PHE A 115 8.44 15.57 22.30
N ARG A 116 7.32 16.30 22.43
CA ARG A 116 7.36 17.77 22.56
C ARG A 116 6.51 18.21 23.73
N ARG A 117 7.18 18.59 24.82
CA ARG A 117 6.63 19.42 25.90
C ARG A 117 6.47 20.86 25.39
N ARG A 118 5.30 21.46 25.62
CA ARG A 118 4.93 22.90 25.79
C ARG A 118 3.46 23.02 25.32
N LEU A 119 2.47 23.54 26.05
CA LEU A 119 2.43 24.49 27.14
C LEU A 119 1.23 24.23 28.06
N PHE A 120 1.36 24.63 29.32
CA PHE A 120 0.27 24.85 30.28
C PHE A 120 -0.92 25.63 29.70
N ARG A 121 -2.16 25.27 30.10
CA ARG A 121 -3.10 26.17 30.80
C ARG A 121 -4.37 25.44 31.26
N ARG A 122 -4.57 25.50 32.58
CA ARG A 122 -5.74 25.26 33.46
C ARG A 122 -6.55 23.98 33.27
#